data_AF-A0A354V1C1-F1
#
_entry.id   AF-A0A354V1C1-F1
#
_cell.length_a   1.000
_cell.length_b   1.000
_cell.length_c   1.000
_cell.angle_alpha   90.00
_cell.angle_beta   90.00
_cell.angle_gamma   90.00
#
_symmetry.space_group_name_H-M   'P 1'
#
loop_
_entity.id
_entity.type
_entity.pdbx_description
1 polymer ?
#
loop_
_entity_poly.entity_id
_entity_poly.type
_entity_poly.pdbx_seq_one_letter_code
_entity_poly.pdbx_strand_id
1 'polypeptide(L)'
;IGGIEKMSKSKKNTVDPDDIIATYGADVARWFMLSDSPPDRDVIWSDERVQGASRFVQRLWRLINESAEVGTTAAAARPAAFGTDALALRKAAHGALDKVSTGIEKLHFNVCLAYIREFSNALGEVLARPG
;
A
#
# COMPACT_ATOMS: atom_id res chain seq x y z
N ILE A 1 21.14 -11.34 -20.67
CA ILE A 1 19.98 -10.49 -20.35
C ILE A 1 20.36 -9.09 -20.82
N GLY A 2 19.72 -8.60 -21.89
CA GLY A 2 20.03 -7.28 -22.45
C GLY A 2 19.58 -6.16 -21.51
N GLY A 3 20.12 -4.95 -21.70
CA GLY A 3 19.75 -3.79 -20.89
C GLY A 3 18.25 -3.43 -20.99
N ILE A 4 17.79 -2.59 -20.06
CA ILE A 4 16.42 -2.08 -20.05
C ILE A 4 16.13 -1.39 -21.38
N GLU A 5 15.09 -1.84 -22.07
CA GLU A 5 14.73 -1.38 -23.40
C GLU A 5 13.26 -0.98 -23.43
N LYS A 6 12.95 0.16 -24.09
CA LYS A 6 11.58 0.64 -24.27
C LYS A 6 10.67 -0.46 -24.82
N MET A 7 9.50 -0.63 -24.21
CA MET A 7 8.48 -1.58 -24.67
C MET A 7 7.95 -1.22 -26.06
N SER A 8 7.96 -2.17 -27.00
CA SER A 8 7.29 -2.03 -28.31
C SER A 8 6.94 -3.39 -28.94
N LYS A 9 5.91 -3.40 -29.78
CA LYS A 9 5.52 -4.61 -30.56
C LYS A 9 6.67 -5.12 -31.43
N SER A 10 7.43 -4.23 -32.06
CA SER A 10 8.58 -4.59 -32.91
C SER A 10 9.70 -5.27 -32.14
N LYS A 11 9.85 -4.99 -30.85
CA LYS A 11 10.86 -5.57 -29.96
C LYS A 11 10.38 -6.81 -29.22
N LYS A 12 9.10 -7.17 -29.36
CA LYS A 12 8.47 -8.34 -28.73
C LYS A 12 8.67 -8.38 -27.20
N ASN A 13 8.71 -7.20 -26.57
CA ASN A 13 8.91 -7.03 -25.13
C ASN A 13 7.72 -6.29 -24.47
N THR A 14 6.58 -6.18 -25.16
CA THR A 14 5.35 -5.68 -24.56
C THR A 14 4.83 -6.69 -23.54
N VAL A 15 4.47 -6.21 -22.36
CA VAL A 15 3.79 -7.03 -21.35
C VAL A 15 2.30 -6.73 -21.37
N ASP A 16 1.49 -7.79 -21.37
CA ASP A 16 0.05 -7.69 -21.32
C ASP A 16 -0.40 -7.43 -19.86
N PRO A 17 -1.08 -6.31 -19.57
CA PRO A 17 -1.61 -6.08 -18.22
C PRO A 17 -2.66 -7.11 -17.80
N ASP A 18 -3.33 -7.78 -18.74
CA ASP A 18 -4.37 -8.77 -18.43
C ASP A 18 -3.79 -9.98 -17.69
N ASP A 19 -2.53 -10.35 -17.94
CA ASP A 19 -1.86 -11.45 -17.25
C ASP A 19 -1.70 -11.17 -15.74
N ILE A 20 -1.34 -9.94 -15.37
CA ILE A 20 -1.28 -9.54 -13.95
C ILE A 20 -2.67 -9.51 -13.36
N ILE A 21 -3.64 -8.94 -14.07
CA ILE A 21 -5.00 -8.80 -13.55
C ILE A 21 -5.60 -10.19 -13.30
N ALA A 22 -5.41 -11.13 -14.21
CA ALA A 22 -5.87 -12.51 -14.07
C ALA A 22 -5.18 -13.25 -12.91
N THR A 23 -3.88 -13.00 -12.70
CA THR A 23 -3.09 -13.72 -11.68
C THR A 23 -3.21 -13.12 -10.28
N TYR A 24 -3.15 -11.80 -10.17
CA TYR A 24 -3.01 -11.06 -8.91
C TYR A 24 -4.17 -10.08 -8.64
N GLY A 25 -4.99 -9.78 -9.64
CA GLY A 25 -6.08 -8.81 -9.53
C GLY A 25 -5.69 -7.39 -9.93
N ALA A 26 -6.71 -6.59 -10.25
CA ALA A 26 -6.54 -5.21 -10.73
C ALA A 26 -5.85 -4.29 -9.70
N ASP A 27 -6.11 -4.48 -8.41
CA ASP A 27 -5.51 -3.65 -7.36
C ASP A 27 -4.00 -3.86 -7.26
N VAL A 28 -3.52 -5.09 -7.46
CA VAL A 28 -2.08 -5.37 -7.47
C VAL A 28 -1.41 -4.71 -8.67
N ALA A 29 -2.02 -4.79 -9.85
CA ALA A 29 -1.53 -4.10 -11.05
C ALA A 29 -1.42 -2.58 -10.83
N ARG A 30 -2.49 -1.96 -10.31
CA ARG A 30 -2.52 -0.51 -10.03
C ARG A 30 -1.52 -0.13 -8.94
N TRP A 31 -1.42 -0.92 -7.87
CA TRP A 31 -0.47 -0.68 -6.79
C TRP A 31 0.97 -0.72 -7.30
N PHE A 32 1.33 -1.73 -8.10
CA PHE A 32 2.65 -1.83 -8.73
C PHE A 32 2.96 -0.57 -9.55
N MET A 33 2.06 -0.20 -10.47
CA MET A 33 2.23 0.98 -11.34
C MET A 33 2.43 2.27 -10.54
N LEU A 34 1.64 2.48 -9.49
CA LEU A 34 1.72 3.68 -8.66
C LEU A 34 2.90 3.68 -7.69
N SER A 35 3.52 2.52 -7.44
CA SER A 35 4.64 2.38 -6.51
C SER A 35 5.99 2.66 -7.13
N ASP A 36 6.12 2.49 -8.45
CA ASP A 36 7.44 2.27 -9.04
C ASP A 36 8.17 3.50 -9.56
N SER A 37 7.54 4.67 -9.64
CA SER A 37 8.22 5.96 -9.79
C SER A 37 7.22 7.13 -9.77
N PRO A 38 7.70 8.37 -9.60
CA PRO A 38 6.95 9.57 -9.94
C PRO A 38 6.31 9.48 -11.34
N PRO A 39 5.14 10.11 -11.57
CA PRO A 39 4.37 9.96 -12.82
C PRO A 39 5.12 10.46 -14.07
N ASP A 40 6.19 11.24 -13.90
CA ASP A 40 7.06 11.79 -14.94
C ASP A 40 8.24 10.88 -15.33
N ARG A 41 8.38 9.69 -14.71
CA ARG A 41 9.47 8.74 -15.01
C ARG A 41 8.96 7.44 -15.61
N ASP A 42 9.81 6.82 -16.41
CA ASP A 42 9.56 5.50 -16.98
C ASP A 42 9.48 4.45 -15.87
N VAL A 43 8.44 3.62 -15.92
CA VAL A 43 8.30 2.43 -15.07
C VAL A 43 9.01 1.26 -15.74
N ILE A 44 9.87 0.58 -14.98
CA ILE A 44 10.55 -0.62 -15.45
C ILE A 44 9.72 -1.81 -15.01
N TRP A 45 9.23 -2.57 -15.98
CA TRP A 45 8.48 -3.77 -15.69
C TRP A 45 9.32 -4.81 -14.93
N SER A 46 8.77 -5.36 -13.84
CA SER A 46 9.46 -6.36 -13.02
C SER A 46 8.45 -7.25 -12.29
N ASP A 47 8.45 -8.55 -12.64
CA ASP A 47 7.56 -9.53 -12.01
C ASP A 47 7.82 -9.67 -10.50
N GLU A 48 9.06 -9.50 -10.06
CA GLU A 48 9.41 -9.49 -8.63
C GLU A 48 8.73 -8.34 -7.89
N ARG A 49 8.67 -7.14 -8.50
CA ARG A 49 7.98 -5.97 -7.92
C ARG A 49 6.47 -6.17 -7.90
N VAL A 50 5.90 -6.80 -8.93
CA VAL A 50 4.48 -7.19 -8.96
C VAL A 50 4.14 -8.15 -7.82
N GLN A 51 4.96 -9.18 -7.61
CA GLN A 51 4.78 -10.10 -6.48
C GLN A 51 4.92 -9.37 -5.14
N GLY A 52 5.83 -8.40 -5.03
CA GLY A 52 5.96 -7.55 -3.85
C GLY A 52 4.71 -6.71 -3.57
N ALA A 53 4.08 -6.16 -4.60
CA ALA A 53 2.79 -5.47 -4.49
C ALA A 53 1.69 -6.43 -4.03
N SER A 54 1.61 -7.63 -4.62
CA SER A 54 0.66 -8.69 -4.21
C SER A 54 0.78 -9.04 -2.74
N ARG A 55 2.00 -9.31 -2.25
CA ARG A 55 2.25 -9.62 -0.83
C ARG A 55 1.79 -8.49 0.08
N PHE A 56 1.99 -7.24 -0.33
CA PHE A 56 1.57 -6.09 0.47
C PHE A 56 0.05 -5.92 0.51
N VAL A 57 -0.64 -6.08 -0.63
CA VAL A 57 -2.12 -6.04 -0.68
C VAL A 57 -2.71 -7.13 0.21
N GLN A 58 -2.19 -8.35 0.16
CA GLN A 58 -2.62 -9.44 1.05
C GLN A 58 -2.35 -9.13 2.52
N ARG A 59 -1.23 -8.48 2.85
CA ARG A 59 -0.93 -8.02 4.21
C ARG A 59 -1.95 -6.98 4.69
N LEU A 60 -2.30 -6.00 3.85
CA LEU A 60 -3.34 -5.01 4.19
C LEU A 60 -4.67 -5.69 4.47
N TRP A 61 -5.07 -6.63 3.61
CA TRP A 61 -6.28 -7.42 3.80
C TRP A 61 -6.32 -8.09 5.18
N ARG A 62 -5.23 -8.77 5.56
CA ARG A 62 -5.12 -9.40 6.89
C ARG A 62 -5.23 -8.38 8.03
N LEU A 63 -4.46 -7.29 7.97
CA LEU A 63 -4.46 -6.26 9.02
C LEU A 63 -5.84 -5.64 9.23
N ILE A 64 -6.58 -5.39 8.15
CA ILE A 64 -7.93 -4.82 8.22
C ILE A 64 -8.89 -5.80 8.87
N ASN A 65 -8.84 -7.09 8.51
CA ASN A 65 -9.70 -8.11 9.12
C ASN A 65 -9.40 -8.32 10.60
N GLU A 66 -8.12 -8.40 10.98
CA GLU A 66 -7.70 -8.46 12.39
C GLU A 66 -8.17 -7.23 13.18
N SER A 67 -8.03 -6.03 12.60
CA SER A 67 -8.54 -4.79 13.21
C SER A 67 -10.05 -4.78 13.36
N ALA A 68 -10.78 -5.29 12.36
CA ALA A 68 -12.23 -5.37 12.38
C ALA A 68 -12.72 -6.33 13.47
N GLU A 69 -12.04 -7.48 13.65
CA GLU A 69 -12.33 -8.44 14.71
C GLU A 69 -12.15 -7.80 16.10
N VAL A 70 -11.04 -7.11 16.34
CA VAL A 70 -10.84 -6.34 17.58
C VAL A 70 -11.94 -5.28 17.76
N GLY A 71 -12.32 -4.62 16.67
CA GLY A 71 -13.40 -3.62 16.65
C GLY A 71 -14.77 -4.15 17.10
N THR A 72 -15.04 -5.46 16.99
CA THR A 72 -16.33 -6.05 17.41
C THR A 72 -16.56 -5.97 18.92
N THR A 73 -15.50 -5.95 19.71
CA THR A 73 -15.56 -5.87 21.17
C THR A 73 -15.33 -4.44 21.68
N ALA A 74 -14.96 -3.52 20.80
CA ALA A 74 -14.70 -2.14 21.15
C ALA A 74 -16.01 -1.39 21.48
N ALA A 75 -15.95 -0.50 22.48
CA ALA A 75 -17.06 0.38 22.78
C ALA A 75 -17.34 1.33 21.60
N ALA A 76 -18.61 1.48 21.22
CA ALA A 76 -19.01 2.39 20.13
C ALA A 76 -18.75 3.87 20.46
N ALA A 77 -18.78 4.22 21.76
CA ALA A 77 -18.50 5.57 22.22
C ALA A 77 -16.99 5.83 22.23
N ARG A 78 -16.59 6.98 21.67
CA ARG A 78 -15.22 7.46 21.80
C ARG A 78 -14.87 7.69 23.28
N PRO A 79 -13.72 7.20 23.77
CA PRO A 79 -13.32 7.45 25.15
C PRO A 79 -12.97 8.93 25.37
N ALA A 80 -13.19 9.43 26.58
CA ALA A 80 -12.87 10.82 26.94
C ALA A 80 -11.36 11.12 26.87
N ALA A 81 -10.53 10.10 27.13
CA ALA A 81 -9.08 10.16 27.00
C ALA A 81 -8.55 8.89 26.31
N PHE A 82 -7.44 9.02 25.58
CA PHE A 82 -6.75 7.89 24.98
C PHE A 82 -5.52 7.55 25.81
N GLY A 83 -5.26 6.25 26.00
CA GLY A 83 -3.97 5.78 26.52
C GLY A 83 -2.82 6.15 25.58
N THR A 84 -1.58 6.05 26.06
CA THR A 84 -0.37 6.46 25.32
C THR A 84 -0.27 5.80 23.95
N ASP A 85 -0.50 4.49 23.88
CA ASP A 85 -0.39 3.69 22.65
C ASP A 85 -1.51 4.01 21.67
N ALA A 86 -2.75 4.12 22.17
CA ALA A 86 -3.89 4.52 21.36
C ALA A 86 -3.71 5.94 20.79
N LEU A 87 -3.17 6.87 21.57
CA LEU A 87 -2.87 8.23 21.12
C LEU A 87 -1.74 8.23 20.08
N ALA A 88 -0.70 7.43 20.26
CA ALA A 88 0.40 7.30 19.31
C ALA A 88 -0.08 6.74 17.96
N LEU A 89 -0.84 5.64 17.96
CA LEU A 89 -1.41 5.07 16.73
C LEU A 89 -2.37 6.05 16.05
N ARG A 90 -3.19 6.76 16.83
CA ARG A 90 -4.10 7.79 16.31
C ARG A 90 -3.34 8.92 15.62
N LYS A 91 -2.24 9.40 16.22
CA LYS A 91 -1.37 10.42 15.60
C LYS A 91 -0.75 9.90 14.30
N ALA A 92 -0.26 8.66 14.28
CA ALA A 92 0.29 8.04 13.08
C ALA A 92 -0.77 7.94 11.97
N ALA A 93 -2.01 7.54 12.30
CA ALA A 93 -3.11 7.46 11.35
C ALA A 93 -3.46 8.82 10.73
N HIS A 94 -3.64 9.85 11.56
CA HIS A 94 -3.93 11.20 11.07
C HIS A 94 -2.77 11.80 10.26
N GLY A 95 -1.52 11.57 10.68
CA GLY A 95 -0.34 11.99 9.93
C GLY A 95 -0.23 11.31 8.57
N ALA A 96 -0.51 10.01 8.49
CA ALA A 96 -0.56 9.29 7.22
C ALA A 96 -1.68 9.82 6.31
N LEU A 97 -2.87 10.07 6.87
CA LEU A 97 -4.00 10.64 6.13
C LEU A 97 -3.64 12.00 5.51
N ASP A 98 -3.07 12.92 6.30
CA ASP A 98 -2.67 14.25 5.85
C ASP A 98 -1.63 14.19 4.72
N LYS A 99 -0.57 13.39 4.93
CA LYS A 99 0.50 13.17 3.95
C LYS A 99 -0.01 12.55 2.65
N VAL A 100 -0.87 11.54 2.73
CA VAL A 100 -1.45 10.87 1.56
C VAL A 100 -2.41 11.80 0.81
N SER A 101 -3.27 12.52 1.52
CA SER A 101 -4.21 13.46 0.91
C SER A 101 -3.48 14.55 0.13
N THR A 102 -2.49 15.18 0.76
CA THR A 102 -1.62 16.19 0.12
C THR A 102 -0.82 15.59 -1.03
N GLY A 103 -0.33 14.36 -0.89
CA GLY A 103 0.48 13.69 -1.92
C GLY A 103 -0.34 13.34 -3.16
N ILE A 104 -1.61 12.97 -3.01
CA ILE A 104 -2.52 12.70 -4.14
C ILE A 104 -2.73 13.95 -4.98
N GLU A 105 -2.96 15.11 -4.36
CA GLU A 105 -3.12 16.39 -5.07
C GLU A 105 -1.88 16.77 -5.90
N LYS A 106 -0.70 16.37 -5.42
CA LYS A 106 0.60 16.60 -6.08
C LYS A 106 1.00 15.47 -7.04
N LEU A 107 0.16 14.45 -7.21
CA LEU A 107 0.46 13.25 -8.00
C LEU A 107 1.71 12.48 -7.53
N HIS A 108 2.08 12.61 -6.25
CA HIS A 108 3.22 11.92 -5.64
C HIS A 108 2.83 10.52 -5.13
N PHE A 109 2.26 9.68 -6.01
CA PHE A 109 1.65 8.41 -5.62
C PHE A 109 2.64 7.44 -4.98
N ASN A 110 3.85 7.31 -5.52
CA ASN A 110 4.90 6.45 -4.97
C ASN A 110 5.23 6.82 -3.50
N VAL A 111 5.25 8.12 -3.19
CA VAL A 111 5.45 8.63 -1.83
C VAL A 111 4.21 8.35 -0.95
N CYS A 112 3.00 8.51 -1.49
CA CYS A 112 1.77 8.16 -0.78
C CYS A 112 1.78 6.68 -0.37
N LEU A 113 2.15 5.78 -1.28
CA LEU A 113 2.24 4.35 -0.98
C LEU A 113 3.31 4.04 0.07
N ALA A 114 4.41 4.80 0.11
CA ALA A 114 5.41 4.68 1.17
C ALA A 114 4.83 5.05 2.55
N TYR A 115 4.05 6.13 2.65
CA TYR A 115 3.37 6.48 3.90
C TYR A 115 2.31 5.46 4.32
N ILE A 116 1.59 4.86 3.37
CA ILE A 116 0.65 3.76 3.67
C ILE A 116 1.41 2.55 4.22
N ARG A 117 2.57 2.20 3.65
CA ARG A 117 3.43 1.11 4.17
C ARG A 117 3.93 1.41 5.58
N GLU A 118 4.38 2.63 5.84
CA GLU A 118 4.81 3.10 7.17
C GLU A 118 3.68 2.94 8.20
N PHE A 119 2.48 3.44 7.89
CA PHE A 119 1.33 3.31 8.78
C PHE A 119 0.90 1.85 8.97
N SER A 120 0.95 1.03 7.92
CA SER A 120 0.61 -0.40 8.00
C SER A 120 1.57 -1.18 8.92
N ASN A 121 2.84 -0.76 9.00
CA ASN A 121 3.78 -1.33 9.97
C ASN A 121 3.38 -0.94 11.40
N ALA A 122 3.13 0.34 11.65
CA ALA A 122 2.72 0.82 12.97
C ALA A 122 1.41 0.16 13.45
N LEU A 123 0.42 -0.01 12.56
CA LEU A 123 -0.82 -0.71 12.87
C LEU A 123 -0.56 -2.19 13.21
N GLY A 124 0.26 -2.87 12.41
CA GLY A 124 0.60 -4.28 12.65
C GLY A 124 1.34 -4.49 13.97
N GLU A 125 2.24 -3.59 14.35
CA GLU A 125 2.93 -3.64 15.65
C GLU A 125 1.98 -3.50 16.83
N VAL A 126 0.94 -2.67 16.72
CA VAL A 126 -0.07 -2.51 17.77
C VAL A 126 -0.97 -3.74 17.86
N LEU A 127 -1.43 -4.28 16.73
CA LEU A 127 -2.28 -5.49 16.71
C LEU A 127 -1.57 -6.74 17.23
N ALA A 128 -0.25 -6.83 17.09
CA ALA A 128 0.54 -7.95 17.57
C ALA A 128 0.79 -7.93 19.09
N ARG A 129 0.50 -6.82 19.78
CA ARG A 129 0.67 -6.74 21.24
C ARG A 129 -0.48 -7.47 21.93
N PRO A 130 -0.20 -8.31 22.94
CA PRO A 130 -1.25 -8.81 23.82
C PRO A 130 -1.89 -7.62 24.55
N GLY A 131 -3.23 -7.59 24.58
CA GLY A 131 -4.03 -6.52 25.19
C GLY A 131 -3.87 -6.40 26.70
#